data_AF-A0A1W2A6J8-F1
#
_entry.id   AF-A0A1W2A6J8-F1
#
_cell.length_a   1.000
_cell.length_b   1.000
_cell.length_c   1.000
_cell.angle_alpha   90.00
_cell.angle_beta   90.00
_cell.angle_gamma   90.00
#
_symmetry.space_group_name_H-M   'P 1'
#
loop_
_entity.id
_entity.type
_entity.pdbx_description
1 polymer ?
#
loop_
_entity_poly.entity_id
_entity_poly.type
_entity_poly.pdbx_seq_one_letter_code
_entity_poly.pdbx_strand_id
1 'polypeptide(L)'
;MSSGQNIVMGVSGGIAAYKAVDIVSRLKKAGFNVNVVMTKSATEFVTPLTFREISGNPVITDMWEEPKTWNVQHIALASRADLLLIAPATANVIGKIANGIADDMLTTTIMATTAPIVLAPAMNSNMYLNPITQQNLVNLKSLGYHIIEPATGMLACGVEGPGRLPEPATIVEEVIALLHSRLSMAGKRVLITAAGTREPIDPVRYIGNRSSGKMGYALAQVAAARGAEVVLVSGPSSLPNPPCVTVKRVETAAEMRDAVLAEFDAVDVVIKAAAVADYRPELTAQQKIKKTEDMLTINLIKNPDILRELGQRKKQQLLIGFAAETEDLLAHAQEKLIKKNLDMIVANDVTLPGAGFNIDTNIVKVIHKNGQVEALPQLSKYQVAEIILDKICAILTKST
;
A
#
# COMPACT_ATOMS: atom_id res chain seq x y z
N MET A 1 -17.26 -7.40 8.19
CA MET A 1 -17.70 -6.33 9.10
C MET A 1 -16.45 -5.59 9.55
N SER A 2 -16.39 -4.28 9.33
CA SER A 2 -15.24 -3.39 9.57
C SER A 2 -15.13 -2.96 11.04
N SER A 3 -15.34 -3.87 11.99
CA SER A 3 -15.36 -3.52 13.41
C SER A 3 -13.97 -3.11 13.88
N GLY A 4 -13.84 -1.87 14.36
CA GLY A 4 -12.64 -1.38 15.05
C GLY A 4 -11.72 -0.46 14.24
N GLN A 5 -11.99 -0.21 12.96
CA GLN A 5 -11.24 0.80 12.19
C GLN A 5 -11.57 2.22 12.66
N ASN A 6 -10.55 3.08 12.70
CA ASN A 6 -10.60 4.44 13.20
C ASN A 6 -10.70 5.43 12.03
N ILE A 7 -11.78 6.20 11.98
CA ILE A 7 -11.95 7.31 11.03
C ILE A 7 -11.77 8.62 11.78
N VAL A 8 -10.90 9.49 11.27
CA VAL A 8 -10.83 10.88 11.72
C VAL A 8 -11.73 11.72 10.82
N MET A 9 -12.75 12.33 11.41
CA MET A 9 -13.73 13.17 10.72
C MET A 9 -13.39 14.64 10.92
N GLY A 10 -12.89 15.29 9.87
CA GLY A 10 -12.70 16.72 9.78
C GLY A 10 -13.98 17.45 9.37
N VAL A 11 -14.40 18.44 10.14
CA VAL A 11 -15.56 19.30 9.80
C VAL A 11 -15.07 20.73 9.64
N SER A 12 -15.27 21.31 8.45
CA SER A 12 -14.91 22.70 8.17
C SER A 12 -16.14 23.62 8.06
N GLY A 13 -15.92 24.92 8.20
CA GLY A 13 -16.98 25.92 8.37
C GLY A 13 -17.74 26.26 7.09
N GLY A 14 -18.86 25.57 6.84
CA GLY A 14 -19.81 25.91 5.79
C GLY A 14 -21.21 25.41 6.11
N ILE A 15 -22.21 25.90 5.38
CA ILE A 15 -23.63 25.59 5.64
C ILE A 15 -23.94 24.08 5.65
N ALA A 16 -23.15 23.27 4.94
CA ALA A 16 -23.32 21.82 4.91
C ALA A 16 -22.78 21.09 6.17
N ALA A 17 -22.24 21.80 7.16
CA ALA A 17 -21.70 21.19 8.39
C ALA A 17 -22.74 20.37 9.16
N TYR A 18 -24.04 20.71 9.11
CA TYR A 18 -25.08 19.90 9.74
C TYR A 18 -25.20 18.50 9.12
N LYS A 19 -24.91 18.34 7.83
CA LYS A 19 -24.94 17.02 7.15
C LYS A 19 -23.83 16.11 7.65
N ALA A 20 -22.72 16.68 8.14
CA ALA A 20 -21.63 15.91 8.74
C ALA A 20 -22.07 15.11 9.98
N VAL A 21 -23.10 15.57 10.69
CA VAL A 21 -23.68 14.83 11.83
C VAL A 21 -24.27 13.49 11.36
N ASP A 22 -25.00 13.48 10.24
CA ASP A 22 -25.56 12.25 9.66
C ASP A 22 -24.44 11.31 9.15
N ILE A 23 -23.38 11.87 8.55
CA ILE A 23 -22.19 11.09 8.14
C ILE A 23 -21.60 10.35 9.35
N VAL A 24 -21.35 11.04 10.46
CA VAL A 24 -20.80 10.43 11.68
C VAL A 24 -21.74 9.36 12.23
N SER A 25 -23.06 9.63 12.28
CA SER A 25 -24.07 8.67 12.74
C SER A 25 -24.05 7.38 11.91
N ARG A 26 -23.98 7.49 10.59
CA ARG A 26 -23.93 6.36 9.66
C ARG A 26 -22.63 5.55 9.80
N LEU A 27 -21.48 6.22 9.89
CA LEU A 27 -20.19 5.55 10.11
C LEU A 27 -20.17 4.80 11.45
N LYS A 28 -20.71 5.39 12.52
CA LYS A 28 -20.85 4.71 13.81
C LYS A 28 -21.76 3.48 13.73
N LYS A 29 -22.91 3.58 13.06
CA LYS A 29 -23.82 2.44 12.82
C LYS A 29 -23.17 1.33 11.99
N ALA A 30 -22.27 1.68 11.08
CA ALA A 30 -21.48 0.72 10.30
C ALA A 30 -20.31 0.09 11.09
N GLY A 31 -20.12 0.45 12.37
CA GLY A 31 -19.15 -0.18 13.28
C GLY A 31 -17.77 0.47 13.33
N PHE A 32 -17.60 1.65 12.72
CA PHE A 32 -16.35 2.41 12.77
C PHE A 32 -16.20 3.20 14.07
N ASN A 33 -14.96 3.36 14.54
CA ASN A 33 -14.63 4.30 15.60
C ASN A 33 -14.37 5.69 14.99
N VAL A 34 -15.18 6.70 15.32
CA VAL A 34 -15.09 8.02 14.67
C VAL A 34 -14.60 9.08 15.64
N ASN A 35 -13.44 9.71 15.37
CA ASN A 35 -12.91 10.83 16.15
C ASN A 35 -13.12 12.12 15.35
N VAL A 36 -13.75 13.13 15.95
CA VAL A 36 -14.15 14.35 15.23
C VAL A 36 -13.19 15.50 15.55
N VAL A 37 -12.71 16.17 14.50
CA VAL A 37 -11.93 17.41 14.58
C VAL A 37 -12.70 18.50 13.83
N MET A 38 -12.98 19.61 14.50
CA MET A 38 -13.72 20.73 13.92
C MET A 38 -12.83 21.95 13.79
N THR A 39 -12.94 22.70 12.70
CA THR A 39 -12.35 24.04 12.64
C THR A 39 -13.17 25.00 13.52
N LYS A 40 -12.55 26.11 13.97
CA LYS A 40 -13.27 27.17 14.71
C LYS A 40 -14.50 27.68 13.94
N SER A 41 -14.39 27.84 12.63
CA SER A 41 -15.54 28.25 11.80
C SER A 41 -16.64 27.19 11.72
N ALA A 42 -16.35 25.89 11.88
CA ALA A 42 -17.36 24.85 11.89
C ALA A 42 -18.22 24.88 13.16
N THR A 43 -17.63 25.31 14.30
CA THR A 43 -18.35 25.37 15.58
C THR A 43 -19.44 26.45 15.61
N GLU A 44 -19.39 27.42 14.69
CA GLU A 44 -20.43 28.44 14.49
C GLU A 44 -21.70 27.88 13.80
N PHE A 45 -21.57 26.76 13.06
CA PHE A 45 -22.70 26.12 12.37
C PHE A 45 -23.32 24.99 13.19
N VAL A 46 -22.48 24.16 13.81
CA VAL A 46 -22.90 23.02 14.63
C VAL A 46 -22.01 22.98 15.86
N THR A 47 -22.59 22.83 17.04
CA THR A 47 -21.80 22.80 18.27
C THR A 47 -21.05 21.47 18.43
N PRO A 48 -19.86 21.46 19.08
CA PRO A 48 -19.12 20.23 19.36
C PRO A 48 -19.89 19.18 20.17
N LEU A 49 -20.88 19.61 20.97
CA LEU A 49 -21.72 18.72 21.78
C LEU A 49 -22.42 17.68 20.91
N THR A 50 -23.02 18.08 19.79
CA THR A 50 -23.73 17.17 18.89
C THR A 50 -22.81 16.06 18.37
N PHE A 51 -21.59 16.41 17.97
CA PHE A 51 -20.63 15.42 17.49
C PHE A 51 -20.13 14.50 18.60
N ARG A 52 -20.02 15.00 19.83
CA ARG A 52 -19.62 14.20 21.00
C ARG A 52 -20.64 13.10 21.28
N GLU A 53 -21.92 13.45 21.30
CA GLU A 53 -23.01 12.49 21.57
C GLU A 53 -23.14 11.45 20.45
N ILE A 54 -23.03 11.86 19.18
CA ILE A 54 -23.19 10.95 18.04
C ILE A 54 -21.96 10.06 17.83
N SER A 55 -20.75 10.59 18.01
CA SER A 55 -19.51 9.81 17.84
C SER A 55 -19.17 8.93 19.05
N GLY A 56 -19.65 9.31 20.25
CA GLY A 56 -19.24 8.69 21.51
C GLY A 56 -17.78 8.95 21.88
N ASN A 57 -17.12 9.92 21.23
CA ASN A 57 -15.73 10.30 21.46
C ASN A 57 -15.61 11.80 21.76
N PRO A 58 -14.50 12.25 22.40
CA PRO A 58 -14.19 13.67 22.49
C PRO A 58 -14.10 14.33 21.11
N VAL A 59 -14.51 15.59 21.04
CA VAL A 59 -14.44 16.42 19.82
C VAL A 59 -13.38 17.47 20.04
N ILE A 60 -12.46 17.60 19.08
CA ILE A 60 -11.28 18.46 19.21
C ILE A 60 -11.49 19.69 18.32
N THR A 61 -11.34 20.87 18.91
CA THR A 61 -11.64 22.16 18.26
C THR A 61 -10.48 23.14 18.27
N ASP A 62 -9.50 22.95 19.16
CA ASP A 62 -8.35 23.85 19.30
C ASP A 62 -7.05 23.05 19.41
N MET A 63 -5.99 23.58 18.80
CA MET A 63 -4.62 23.04 18.85
C MET A 63 -4.00 23.20 20.24
N TRP A 64 -4.37 24.26 20.96
CA TRP A 64 -3.70 24.70 22.18
C TRP A 64 -4.48 24.36 23.46
N GLU A 65 -5.60 23.66 23.35
CA GLU A 65 -6.34 23.16 24.51
C GLU A 65 -5.48 22.14 25.26
N GLU A 66 -5.44 22.26 26.60
CA GLU A 66 -4.57 21.43 27.43
C GLU A 66 -4.88 19.93 27.23
N PRO A 67 -3.89 19.11 26.81
CA PRO A 67 -4.16 17.72 26.52
C PRO A 67 -4.57 16.94 27.78
N LYS A 68 -5.74 16.30 27.74
CA LYS A 68 -6.19 15.42 28.84
C LYS A 68 -5.33 14.16 29.04
N THR A 69 -4.43 13.88 28.11
CA THR A 69 -3.48 12.76 28.13
C THR A 69 -2.13 13.22 27.58
N TRP A 70 -1.02 12.64 28.07
CA TRP A 70 0.35 12.92 27.58
C TRP A 70 0.57 12.36 26.18
N ASN A 71 -0.03 13.01 25.18
CA ASN A 71 0.13 12.72 23.76
C ASN A 71 0.01 14.03 22.99
N VAL A 72 0.89 14.22 22.00
CA VAL A 72 0.77 15.32 21.02
C VAL A 72 -0.48 15.03 20.18
N GLN A 73 -1.58 15.72 20.44
CA GLN A 73 -2.91 15.31 19.99
C GLN A 73 -3.03 15.18 18.46
N HIS A 74 -2.47 16.11 17.68
CA HIS A 74 -2.51 16.04 16.21
C HIS A 74 -1.74 14.83 15.67
N ILE A 75 -0.60 14.46 16.28
CA ILE A 75 0.15 13.24 15.92
C ILE A 75 -0.65 12.01 16.34
N ALA A 76 -1.22 12.00 17.54
CA ALA A 76 -1.97 10.86 18.04
C ALA A 76 -3.22 10.57 17.19
N LEU A 77 -3.95 11.60 16.75
CA LEU A 77 -5.08 11.43 15.82
C LEU A 77 -4.60 10.98 14.44
N ALA A 78 -3.55 11.62 13.92
CA ALA A 78 -2.99 11.32 12.60
C ALA A 78 -2.50 9.87 12.50
N SER A 79 -1.80 9.36 13.52
CA SER A 79 -1.29 7.99 13.59
C SER A 79 -2.39 6.95 13.85
N ARG A 80 -3.50 7.34 14.47
CA ARG A 80 -4.62 6.44 14.74
C ARG A 80 -5.57 6.31 13.54
N ALA A 81 -5.53 7.23 12.59
CA ALA A 81 -6.46 7.23 11.46
C ALA A 81 -6.17 6.07 10.51
N ASP A 82 -7.17 5.23 10.24
CA ASP A 82 -7.18 4.32 9.08
C ASP A 82 -7.64 5.06 7.81
N LEU A 83 -8.40 6.15 8.00
CA LEU A 83 -8.82 7.11 6.96
C LEU A 83 -9.16 8.46 7.62
N LEU A 84 -8.80 9.56 6.95
CA LEU A 84 -9.18 10.91 7.35
C LEU A 84 -10.18 11.49 6.33
N LEU A 85 -11.43 11.72 6.74
CA LEU A 85 -12.49 12.27 5.92
C LEU A 85 -12.73 13.74 6.29
N ILE A 86 -12.73 14.65 5.33
CA ILE A 86 -13.15 16.04 5.53
C ILE A 86 -14.48 16.28 4.83
N ALA A 87 -15.55 16.50 5.60
CA ALA A 87 -16.87 16.79 5.07
C ALA A 87 -17.66 17.75 5.99
N PRO A 88 -18.06 18.94 5.51
CA PRO A 88 -17.67 19.53 4.23
C PRO A 88 -16.19 19.93 4.22
N ALA A 89 -15.53 19.80 3.07
CA ALA A 89 -14.25 20.42 2.77
C ALA A 89 -14.48 21.77 2.07
N THR A 90 -14.28 22.87 2.79
CA THR A 90 -14.44 24.22 2.25
C THR A 90 -13.25 24.64 1.39
N ALA A 91 -13.44 25.63 0.50
CA ALA A 91 -12.36 26.19 -0.31
C ALA A 91 -11.17 26.66 0.54
N ASN A 92 -11.42 27.17 1.76
CA ASN A 92 -10.39 27.59 2.69
C ASN A 92 -9.50 26.42 3.15
N VAL A 93 -10.10 25.32 3.62
CA VAL A 93 -9.32 24.14 4.04
C VAL A 93 -8.59 23.52 2.85
N ILE A 94 -9.23 23.41 1.68
CA ILE A 94 -8.61 22.91 0.45
C ILE A 94 -7.41 23.78 0.05
N GLY A 95 -7.56 25.10 0.09
CA GLY A 95 -6.48 26.04 -0.22
C GLY A 95 -5.31 25.91 0.75
N LYS A 96 -5.58 25.79 2.05
CA LYS A 96 -4.54 25.60 3.07
C LYS A 96 -3.74 24.33 2.84
N ILE A 97 -4.40 23.18 2.72
CA ILE A 97 -3.70 21.88 2.61
C ILE A 97 -2.97 21.75 1.27
N ALA A 98 -3.52 22.29 0.17
CA ALA A 98 -2.86 22.28 -1.14
C ALA A 98 -1.55 23.08 -1.16
N ASN A 99 -1.39 24.03 -0.25
CA ASN A 99 -0.21 24.90 -0.14
C ASN A 99 0.61 24.66 1.13
N GLY A 100 0.36 23.56 1.85
CA GLY A 100 1.13 23.19 3.04
C GLY A 100 0.94 24.13 4.23
N ILE A 101 -0.24 24.72 4.41
CA ILE A 101 -0.59 25.51 5.59
C ILE A 101 -1.22 24.59 6.65
N ALA A 102 -0.58 24.49 7.81
CA ALA A 102 -0.99 23.70 8.98
C ALA A 102 -1.11 24.61 10.22
N ASP A 103 -2.11 25.49 10.21
CA ASP A 103 -2.30 26.56 11.20
C ASP A 103 -3.45 26.29 12.19
N ASP A 104 -4.18 25.19 12.03
CA ASP A 104 -5.21 24.73 12.96
C ASP A 104 -5.12 23.22 13.21
N MET A 105 -5.89 22.70 14.18
CA MET A 105 -5.84 21.29 14.55
C MET A 105 -6.16 20.36 13.37
N LEU A 106 -7.13 20.74 12.52
CA LEU A 106 -7.53 19.92 11.39
C LEU A 106 -6.42 19.89 10.33
N THR A 107 -5.94 21.05 9.89
CA THR A 107 -4.91 21.13 8.84
C THR A 107 -3.58 20.54 9.29
N THR A 108 -3.24 20.66 10.57
CA THR A 108 -2.04 20.01 11.16
C THR A 108 -2.17 18.50 11.23
N THR A 109 -3.35 17.99 11.59
CA THR A 109 -3.61 16.53 11.59
C THR A 109 -3.55 15.96 10.18
N ILE A 110 -4.08 16.70 9.18
CA ILE A 110 -3.99 16.33 7.75
C ILE A 110 -2.52 16.28 7.30
N MET A 111 -1.69 17.23 7.70
CA MET A 111 -0.28 17.26 7.32
C MET A 111 0.53 16.11 7.94
N ALA A 112 0.14 15.67 9.13
CA ALA A 112 0.85 14.63 9.88
C ALA A 112 0.42 13.20 9.53
N THR A 113 -0.74 13.00 8.90
CA THR A 113 -1.28 11.65 8.68
C THR A 113 -0.65 10.95 7.47
N THR A 114 -0.41 9.65 7.61
CA THR A 114 -0.06 8.74 6.51
C THR A 114 -1.27 7.96 6.02
N ALA A 115 -2.44 8.18 6.64
CA ALA A 115 -3.70 7.58 6.25
C ALA A 115 -4.18 8.17 4.92
N PRO A 116 -5.04 7.46 4.16
CA PRO A 116 -5.69 8.06 3.00
C PRO A 116 -6.58 9.20 3.46
N ILE A 117 -6.56 10.29 2.68
CA ILE A 117 -7.34 11.49 2.95
C ILE A 117 -8.43 11.61 1.90
N VAL A 118 -9.67 11.77 2.37
CA VAL A 118 -10.87 11.93 1.54
C VAL A 118 -11.42 13.34 1.76
N LEU A 119 -11.61 14.08 0.68
CA LEU A 119 -12.20 15.41 0.67
C LEU A 119 -13.59 15.32 0.05
N ALA A 120 -14.63 15.81 0.74
CA ALA A 120 -15.95 16.02 0.19
C ALA A 120 -16.22 17.54 0.07
N PRO A 121 -15.87 18.17 -1.06
CA PRO A 121 -15.98 19.62 -1.22
C PRO A 121 -17.42 20.10 -1.11
N ALA A 122 -17.63 21.22 -0.42
CA ALA A 122 -18.92 21.90 -0.41
C ALA A 122 -18.74 23.42 -0.33
N MET A 123 -19.25 24.12 -1.33
CA MET A 123 -19.13 25.57 -1.49
C MET A 123 -20.08 26.08 -2.57
N ASN A 124 -20.19 27.40 -2.71
CA ASN A 124 -20.93 28.01 -3.83
C ASN A 124 -20.35 27.60 -5.20
N SER A 125 -21.18 27.50 -6.25
CA SER A 125 -20.75 27.12 -7.60
C SER A 125 -19.58 27.94 -8.14
N ASN A 126 -19.58 29.26 -7.94
CA ASN A 126 -18.51 30.14 -8.41
C ASN A 126 -17.22 29.92 -7.61
N MET A 127 -17.32 29.55 -6.32
CA MET A 127 -16.15 29.16 -5.53
C MET A 127 -15.58 27.82 -5.97
N TYR A 128 -16.47 26.86 -6.29
CA TYR A 128 -16.06 25.54 -6.77
C TYR A 128 -15.37 25.64 -8.13
N LEU A 129 -16.00 26.33 -9.08
CA LEU A 129 -15.50 26.55 -10.44
C LEU A 129 -14.36 27.58 -10.50
N ASN A 130 -14.00 28.21 -9.38
CA ASN A 130 -12.88 29.15 -9.36
C ASN A 130 -11.59 28.43 -9.79
N PRO A 131 -10.79 29.01 -10.71
CA PRO A 131 -9.56 28.38 -11.19
C PRO A 131 -8.58 28.01 -10.07
N ILE A 132 -8.51 28.78 -8.99
CA ILE A 132 -7.64 28.51 -7.84
C ILE A 132 -8.11 27.24 -7.11
N THR A 133 -9.41 27.11 -6.85
CA THR A 133 -9.98 25.92 -6.21
C THR A 133 -9.76 24.68 -7.08
N GLN A 134 -10.02 24.78 -8.38
CA GLN A 134 -9.81 23.68 -9.32
C GLN A 134 -8.35 23.26 -9.41
N GLN A 135 -7.41 24.22 -9.46
CA GLN A 135 -5.98 23.93 -9.47
C GLN A 135 -5.54 23.23 -8.18
N ASN A 136 -6.06 23.66 -7.02
CA ASN A 136 -5.78 23.01 -5.74
C ASN A 136 -6.31 21.57 -5.69
N LEU A 137 -7.52 21.32 -6.19
CA LEU A 137 -8.11 19.97 -6.24
C LEU A 137 -7.31 19.04 -7.17
N VAL A 138 -6.90 19.53 -8.35
CA VAL A 138 -6.03 18.78 -9.28
C VAL A 138 -4.69 18.45 -8.62
N ASN A 139 -4.06 19.42 -7.95
CA ASN A 139 -2.80 19.20 -7.23
C ASN A 139 -2.96 18.16 -6.11
N LEU A 140 -3.99 18.29 -5.28
CA LEU A 140 -4.23 17.33 -4.20
C LEU A 140 -4.50 15.92 -4.73
N LYS A 141 -5.25 15.80 -5.83
CA LYS A 141 -5.50 14.51 -6.49
C LYS A 141 -4.22 13.85 -7.01
N SER A 142 -3.27 14.64 -7.56
CA SER A 142 -1.97 14.11 -8.00
C SER A 142 -1.09 13.65 -6.82
N LEU A 143 -1.30 14.24 -5.63
CA LEU A 143 -0.67 13.85 -4.37
C LEU A 143 -1.37 12.68 -3.66
N GLY A 144 -2.39 12.08 -4.27
CA GLY A 144 -3.08 10.89 -3.75
C GLY A 144 -4.28 11.18 -2.84
N TYR A 145 -4.74 12.43 -2.73
CA TYR A 145 -5.99 12.73 -2.04
C TYR A 145 -7.18 12.21 -2.87
N HIS A 146 -8.15 11.60 -2.19
CA HIS A 146 -9.39 11.18 -2.81
C HIS A 146 -10.41 12.32 -2.74
N ILE A 147 -10.93 12.75 -3.89
CA ILE A 147 -11.93 13.81 -3.97
C ILE A 147 -13.27 13.19 -4.33
N ILE A 148 -14.26 13.34 -3.45
CA ILE A 148 -15.66 13.02 -3.73
C ILE A 148 -16.25 14.21 -4.47
N GLU A 149 -16.67 14.02 -5.72
CA GLU A 149 -17.21 15.11 -6.53
C GLU A 149 -18.49 15.69 -5.87
N PRO A 150 -18.67 17.02 -5.84
CA PRO A 150 -19.85 17.61 -5.28
C PRO A 150 -21.09 17.30 -6.13
N ALA A 151 -22.25 17.26 -5.48
CA ALA A 151 -23.52 17.17 -6.18
C ALA A 151 -23.85 18.49 -6.90
N THR A 152 -24.65 18.38 -7.95
CA THR A 152 -25.27 19.52 -8.65
C THR A 152 -26.70 19.71 -8.14
N GLY A 153 -27.09 20.96 -7.90
CA GLY A 153 -28.47 21.31 -7.59
C GLY A 153 -28.59 22.71 -7.03
N MET A 154 -29.78 23.04 -6.50
CA MET A 154 -30.02 24.34 -5.87
C MET A 154 -29.19 24.49 -4.59
N LEU A 155 -28.35 25.53 -4.56
CA LEU A 155 -27.49 25.90 -3.43
C LEU A 155 -28.22 26.87 -2.49
N ALA A 156 -27.71 27.00 -1.26
CA ALA A 156 -28.29 27.89 -0.24
C ALA A 156 -28.35 29.38 -0.68
N CYS A 157 -27.53 29.78 -1.64
CA CYS A 157 -27.53 31.13 -2.22
C CYS A 157 -28.53 31.32 -3.37
N GLY A 158 -29.37 30.32 -3.68
CA GLY A 158 -30.38 30.40 -4.75
C GLY A 158 -29.87 30.13 -6.17
N VAL A 159 -28.59 29.74 -6.32
CA VAL A 159 -28.00 29.38 -7.62
C VAL A 159 -28.05 27.86 -7.82
N GLU A 160 -28.42 27.40 -9.01
CA GLU A 160 -28.30 26.01 -9.41
C GLU A 160 -26.93 25.75 -10.06
N GLY A 161 -26.22 24.73 -9.58
CA GLY A 161 -24.91 24.37 -10.10
C GLY A 161 -24.15 23.38 -9.21
N PRO A 162 -22.90 23.05 -9.56
CA PRO A 162 -22.07 22.15 -8.76
C PRO A 162 -21.62 22.83 -7.46
N GLY A 163 -21.23 22.03 -6.46
CA GLY A 163 -20.68 22.53 -5.19
C GLY A 163 -21.52 22.20 -3.97
N ARG A 164 -22.67 21.55 -4.15
CA ARG A 164 -23.45 21.01 -3.04
C ARG A 164 -22.74 19.79 -2.45
N LEU A 165 -22.67 19.70 -1.12
CA LEU A 165 -22.19 18.47 -0.48
C LEU A 165 -23.06 17.29 -0.94
N PRO A 166 -22.48 16.17 -1.43
CA PRO A 166 -23.22 14.96 -1.74
C PRO A 166 -24.04 14.48 -0.55
N GLU A 167 -25.04 13.63 -0.80
CA GLU A 167 -25.84 13.12 0.31
C GLU A 167 -24.98 12.26 1.25
N PRO A 168 -25.18 12.35 2.58
CA PRO A 168 -24.37 11.65 3.56
C PRO A 168 -24.21 10.15 3.29
N ALA A 169 -25.27 9.49 2.77
CA ALA A 169 -25.23 8.08 2.40
C ALA A 169 -24.16 7.80 1.32
N THR A 170 -24.12 8.61 0.26
CA THR A 170 -23.14 8.49 -0.83
C THR A 170 -21.71 8.66 -0.32
N ILE A 171 -21.46 9.67 0.52
CA ILE A 171 -20.12 9.88 1.11
C ILE A 171 -19.70 8.68 1.95
N VAL A 172 -20.62 8.14 2.75
CA VAL A 172 -20.33 6.97 3.59
C VAL A 172 -20.07 5.73 2.75
N GLU A 173 -20.84 5.50 1.69
CA GLU A 173 -20.63 4.38 0.76
C GLU A 173 -19.25 4.45 0.09
N GLU A 174 -18.84 5.61 -0.40
CA GLU A 174 -17.51 5.80 -1.00
C GLU A 174 -16.38 5.59 0.02
N VAL A 175 -16.53 6.13 1.23
CA VAL A 175 -15.54 5.95 2.32
C VAL A 175 -15.41 4.48 2.71
N ILE A 176 -16.53 3.76 2.83
CA ILE A 176 -16.54 2.33 3.13
C ILE A 176 -15.91 1.54 1.99
N ALA A 177 -16.24 1.85 0.73
CA ALA A 177 -15.64 1.21 -0.43
C ALA A 177 -14.12 1.42 -0.49
N LEU A 178 -13.65 2.61 -0.13
CA LEU A 178 -12.22 2.93 -0.09
C LEU A 178 -11.50 2.18 1.05
N LEU A 179 -12.13 2.06 2.23
CA LEU A 179 -11.60 1.26 3.34
C LEU A 179 -11.59 -0.24 3.01
N HIS A 180 -12.65 -0.76 2.38
CA HIS A 180 -12.72 -2.16 1.97
C HIS A 180 -11.76 -2.51 0.85
N SER A 181 -11.58 -1.64 -0.15
CA SER A 181 -10.58 -1.86 -1.20
C SER A 181 -9.16 -1.89 -0.61
N ARG A 182 -8.90 -1.09 0.43
CA ARG A 182 -7.66 -1.22 1.21
C ARG A 182 -7.59 -2.56 1.91
N LEU A 183 -8.60 -2.99 2.67
CA LEU A 183 -8.60 -4.31 3.32
C LEU A 183 -8.86 -5.50 2.37
N SER A 184 -8.54 -5.38 1.09
CA SER A 184 -8.79 -6.41 0.06
C SER A 184 -8.12 -7.75 0.34
N MET A 185 -7.13 -7.79 1.23
CA MET A 185 -6.43 -9.01 1.64
C MET A 185 -6.64 -9.37 3.11
N ALA A 186 -7.61 -8.75 3.78
CA ALA A 186 -7.94 -9.10 5.16
C ALA A 186 -8.28 -10.59 5.30
N GLY A 187 -7.66 -11.24 6.28
CA GLY A 187 -7.81 -12.67 6.52
C GLY A 187 -7.03 -13.57 5.55
N LYS A 188 -6.19 -13.00 4.67
CA LYS A 188 -5.28 -13.76 3.79
C LYS A 188 -3.88 -13.81 4.37
N ARG A 189 -3.23 -14.96 4.22
CA ARG A 189 -1.82 -15.16 4.59
C ARG A 189 -0.97 -15.14 3.32
N VAL A 190 0.04 -14.27 3.29
CA VAL A 190 0.87 -14.01 2.10
C VAL A 190 2.34 -14.27 2.41
N LEU A 191 2.94 -15.22 1.69
CA LEU A 191 4.37 -15.50 1.76
C LEU A 191 5.12 -14.80 0.62
N ILE A 192 6.12 -14.01 0.96
CA ILE A 192 6.90 -13.24 -0.03
C ILE A 192 8.38 -13.55 0.14
N THR A 193 9.08 -13.77 -0.96
CA THR A 193 10.55 -13.86 -0.94
C THR A 193 11.17 -12.60 -1.51
N ALA A 194 12.25 -12.10 -0.91
CA ALA A 194 12.94 -10.90 -1.39
C ALA A 194 14.47 -10.99 -1.33
N ALA A 195 15.13 -10.04 -1.98
CA ALA A 195 16.58 -9.90 -2.10
C ALA A 195 17.26 -11.06 -2.86
N GLY A 196 18.59 -11.06 -2.91
CA GLY A 196 19.37 -12.16 -3.48
C GLY A 196 19.89 -13.10 -2.39
N THR A 197 20.26 -14.32 -2.77
CA THR A 197 20.97 -15.25 -1.87
C THR A 197 22.49 -15.10 -2.04
N ARG A 198 23.23 -15.53 -1.02
CA ARG A 198 24.70 -15.53 -0.99
C ARG A 198 25.16 -16.97 -0.75
N GLU A 199 25.78 -17.55 -1.75
CA GLU A 199 26.30 -18.91 -1.69
C GLU A 199 27.79 -18.87 -1.30
N PRO A 200 28.15 -19.26 -0.06
CA PRO A 200 29.49 -19.07 0.47
C PRO A 200 30.51 -19.97 -0.24
N ILE A 201 31.59 -19.34 -0.72
CA ILE A 201 32.79 -20.03 -1.23
C ILE A 201 33.71 -20.35 -0.05
N ASP A 202 33.93 -19.34 0.79
CA ASP A 202 34.72 -19.37 2.03
C ASP A 202 34.09 -18.37 3.02
N PRO A 203 34.59 -18.21 4.27
CA PRO A 203 33.98 -17.30 5.25
C PRO A 203 34.02 -15.80 4.87
N VAL A 204 34.68 -15.44 3.77
CA VAL A 204 34.88 -14.04 3.32
C VAL A 204 34.21 -13.79 1.97
N ARG A 205 34.09 -14.80 1.11
CA ARG A 205 33.64 -14.68 -0.28
C ARG A 205 32.39 -15.50 -0.53
N TYR A 206 31.50 -14.97 -1.35
CA TYR A 206 30.28 -15.64 -1.77
C TYR A 206 29.97 -15.37 -3.25
N ILE A 207 29.11 -16.20 -3.83
CA ILE A 207 28.47 -16.00 -5.13
C ILE A 207 27.05 -15.51 -4.88
N GLY A 208 26.60 -14.48 -5.59
CA GLY A 208 25.24 -13.98 -5.42
C GLY A 208 24.82 -12.97 -6.47
N ASN A 209 23.54 -12.63 -6.45
CA ASN A 209 22.92 -11.74 -7.43
C ASN A 209 22.84 -10.30 -6.90
N ARG A 210 22.80 -9.31 -7.81
CA ARG A 210 22.74 -7.87 -7.47
C ARG A 210 21.35 -7.37 -7.02
N SER A 211 20.55 -8.22 -6.40
CA SER A 211 19.19 -7.86 -5.98
C SER A 211 19.18 -7.06 -4.69
N SER A 212 18.62 -5.85 -4.72
CA SER A 212 18.45 -5.00 -3.55
C SER A 212 17.34 -5.50 -2.60
N GLY A 213 16.39 -6.27 -3.11
CA GLY A 213 15.18 -6.67 -2.42
C GLY A 213 14.03 -5.65 -2.46
N LYS A 214 14.25 -4.43 -2.96
CA LYS A 214 13.25 -3.33 -2.94
C LYS A 214 11.85 -3.75 -3.44
N MET A 215 11.77 -4.56 -4.51
CA MET A 215 10.49 -5.01 -5.05
C MET A 215 9.74 -5.93 -4.07
N GLY A 216 10.41 -6.92 -3.50
CA GLY A 216 9.80 -7.83 -2.52
C GLY A 216 9.40 -7.13 -1.22
N TYR A 217 10.16 -6.11 -0.80
CA TYR A 217 9.81 -5.30 0.38
C TYR A 217 8.60 -4.41 0.10
N ALA A 218 8.52 -3.79 -1.08
CA ALA A 218 7.34 -3.02 -1.48
C ALA A 218 6.07 -3.90 -1.54
N LEU A 219 6.18 -5.12 -2.09
CA LEU A 219 5.09 -6.10 -2.09
C LEU A 219 4.64 -6.46 -0.67
N ALA A 220 5.58 -6.69 0.25
CA ALA A 220 5.26 -6.99 1.64
C ALA A 220 4.58 -5.84 2.36
N GLN A 221 5.07 -4.61 2.16
CA GLN A 221 4.47 -3.42 2.72
C GLN A 221 3.04 -3.21 2.21
N VAL A 222 2.82 -3.31 0.90
CA VAL A 222 1.49 -3.15 0.29
C VAL A 222 0.54 -4.27 0.73
N ALA A 223 1.00 -5.53 0.78
CA ALA A 223 0.19 -6.65 1.26
C ALA A 223 -0.27 -6.45 2.70
N ALA A 224 0.64 -6.05 3.60
CA ALA A 224 0.32 -5.79 5.00
C ALA A 224 -0.61 -4.59 5.16
N ALA A 225 -0.37 -3.50 4.40
CA ALA A 225 -1.27 -2.36 4.35
C ALA A 225 -2.67 -2.73 3.82
N ARG A 226 -2.79 -3.83 3.08
CA ARG A 226 -4.06 -4.40 2.62
C ARG A 226 -4.73 -5.39 3.58
N GLY A 227 -4.20 -5.50 4.80
CA GLY A 227 -4.76 -6.34 5.86
C GLY A 227 -4.31 -7.81 5.82
N ALA A 228 -3.37 -8.18 4.94
CA ALA A 228 -2.81 -9.53 4.92
C ALA A 228 -1.92 -9.81 6.13
N GLU A 229 -1.90 -11.05 6.61
CA GLU A 229 -0.82 -11.56 7.44
C GLU A 229 0.36 -11.90 6.53
N VAL A 230 1.47 -11.15 6.64
CA VAL A 230 2.59 -11.28 5.72
C VAL A 230 3.80 -11.93 6.40
N VAL A 231 4.33 -12.96 5.74
CA VAL A 231 5.66 -13.54 6.04
C VAL A 231 6.62 -13.18 4.91
N LEU A 232 7.69 -12.44 5.23
CA LEU A 232 8.74 -12.06 4.29
C LEU A 232 10.00 -12.89 4.56
N VAL A 233 10.34 -13.81 3.65
CA VAL A 233 11.62 -14.53 3.67
C VAL A 233 12.63 -13.76 2.82
N SER A 234 13.57 -13.09 3.46
CA SER A 234 14.51 -12.19 2.79
C SER A 234 15.93 -12.71 2.87
N GLY A 235 16.60 -12.74 1.71
CA GLY A 235 18.06 -12.76 1.64
C GLY A 235 18.69 -11.49 2.26
N PRO A 236 20.03 -11.38 2.26
CA PRO A 236 20.73 -10.22 2.80
C PRO A 236 20.34 -8.92 2.08
N SER A 237 19.86 -7.92 2.83
CA SER A 237 19.48 -6.60 2.33
C SER A 237 19.62 -5.56 3.44
N SER A 238 20.00 -4.33 3.08
CA SER A 238 20.10 -3.18 3.97
C SER A 238 18.75 -2.49 4.26
N LEU A 239 17.67 -2.99 3.69
CA LEU A 239 16.33 -2.41 3.87
C LEU A 239 15.79 -2.70 5.28
N PRO A 240 15.15 -1.70 5.92
CA PRO A 240 14.48 -1.90 7.21
C PRO A 240 13.31 -2.88 7.06
N ASN A 241 13.00 -3.58 8.14
CA ASN A 241 11.83 -4.46 8.17
C ASN A 241 10.55 -3.63 7.99
N PRO A 242 9.65 -3.99 7.06
CA PRO A 242 8.36 -3.31 6.95
C PRO A 242 7.53 -3.49 8.23
N PRO A 243 6.74 -2.48 8.64
CA PRO A 243 5.85 -2.61 9.79
C PRO A 243 4.78 -3.69 9.51
N CYS A 244 4.31 -4.37 10.56
CA CYS A 244 3.26 -5.39 10.48
C CYS A 244 3.60 -6.58 9.56
N VAL A 245 4.88 -6.86 9.32
CA VAL A 245 5.38 -8.00 8.53
C VAL A 245 6.29 -8.88 9.39
N THR A 246 6.07 -10.20 9.36
CA THR A 246 6.99 -11.16 9.99
C THR A 246 8.16 -11.44 9.05
N VAL A 247 9.36 -10.96 9.41
CA VAL A 247 10.56 -11.10 8.56
C VAL A 247 11.44 -12.27 9.01
N LYS A 248 11.67 -13.24 8.12
CA LYS A 248 12.65 -14.32 8.29
C LYS A 248 13.88 -14.02 7.43
N ARG A 249 15.03 -13.82 8.07
CA ARG A 249 16.30 -13.58 7.38
C ARG A 249 17.00 -14.91 7.08
N VAL A 250 17.47 -15.05 5.85
CA VAL A 250 18.21 -16.21 5.36
C VAL A 250 19.41 -15.71 4.54
N GLU A 251 20.42 -16.55 4.38
CA GLU A 251 21.61 -16.21 3.60
C GLU A 251 21.65 -17.01 2.29
N THR A 252 21.45 -18.31 2.36
CA THR A 252 21.60 -19.23 1.21
C THR A 252 20.28 -19.58 0.54
N ALA A 253 20.34 -20.08 -0.70
CA ALA A 253 19.18 -20.64 -1.39
C ALA A 253 18.55 -21.83 -0.66
N ALA A 254 19.37 -22.65 0.02
CA ALA A 254 18.90 -23.79 0.80
C ALA A 254 18.10 -23.33 2.04
N GLU A 255 18.62 -22.36 2.79
CA GLU A 255 17.89 -21.79 3.93
C GLU A 255 16.60 -21.10 3.48
N MET A 256 16.63 -20.35 2.37
CA MET A 256 15.43 -19.73 1.81
C MET A 256 14.39 -20.78 1.44
N ARG A 257 14.81 -21.90 0.84
CA ARG A 257 13.93 -23.01 0.52
C ARG A 257 13.24 -23.54 1.77
N ASP A 258 14.00 -23.85 2.81
CA ASP A 258 13.47 -24.48 4.01
C ASP A 258 12.51 -23.53 4.75
N ALA A 259 12.86 -22.25 4.84
CA ALA A 259 12.00 -21.23 5.42
C ALA A 259 10.69 -21.03 4.64
N VAL A 260 10.74 -21.11 3.30
CA VAL A 260 9.56 -21.01 2.43
C VAL A 260 8.67 -22.25 2.56
N LEU A 261 9.26 -23.45 2.55
CA LEU A 261 8.51 -24.70 2.64
C LEU A 261 7.81 -24.86 4.00
N ALA A 262 8.41 -24.35 5.08
CA ALA A 262 7.81 -24.38 6.41
C ALA A 262 6.48 -23.59 6.50
N GLU A 263 6.28 -22.57 5.65
CA GLU A 263 5.08 -21.72 5.66
C GLU A 263 4.07 -22.09 4.57
N PHE A 264 4.53 -22.77 3.52
CA PHE A 264 3.79 -22.90 2.25
C PHE A 264 2.39 -23.50 2.37
N ASP A 265 2.22 -24.52 3.21
CA ASP A 265 0.92 -25.21 3.34
C ASP A 265 -0.17 -24.34 3.96
N ALA A 266 0.22 -23.30 4.71
CA ALA A 266 -0.70 -22.50 5.50
C ALA A 266 -0.96 -21.10 4.92
N VAL A 267 -0.43 -20.78 3.73
CA VAL A 267 -0.63 -19.48 3.07
C VAL A 267 -1.63 -19.56 1.92
N ASP A 268 -2.28 -18.44 1.61
CA ASP A 268 -3.17 -18.30 0.45
C ASP A 268 -2.41 -17.91 -0.82
N VAL A 269 -1.37 -17.08 -0.67
CA VAL A 269 -0.62 -16.49 -1.78
C VAL A 269 0.88 -16.58 -1.52
N VAL A 270 1.64 -16.94 -2.56
CA VAL A 270 3.10 -16.90 -2.57
C VAL A 270 3.60 -15.99 -3.68
N ILE A 271 4.45 -15.02 -3.33
CA ILE A 271 5.08 -14.10 -4.29
C ILE A 271 6.60 -14.28 -4.28
N LYS A 272 7.12 -14.89 -5.34
CA LYS A 272 8.53 -15.31 -5.44
C LYS A 272 9.39 -14.24 -6.11
N ALA A 273 9.57 -13.11 -5.41
CA ALA A 273 10.32 -11.94 -5.90
C ALA A 273 11.83 -11.93 -5.59
N ALA A 274 12.36 -12.96 -4.93
CA ALA A 274 13.79 -13.08 -4.63
C ALA A 274 14.59 -13.50 -5.86
N ALA A 275 15.81 -12.95 -6.01
CA ALA A 275 16.78 -13.37 -7.01
C ALA A 275 17.67 -14.47 -6.42
N VAL A 276 17.14 -15.69 -6.37
CA VAL A 276 17.84 -16.85 -5.81
C VAL A 276 18.96 -17.29 -6.76
N ALA A 277 20.15 -17.56 -6.22
CA ALA A 277 21.28 -18.01 -7.03
C ALA A 277 21.02 -19.42 -7.61
N ASP A 278 21.19 -19.57 -8.92
CA ASP A 278 20.93 -20.83 -9.63
C ASP A 278 21.95 -21.93 -9.30
N TYR A 279 23.16 -21.53 -8.90
CA TYR A 279 24.28 -22.41 -8.58
C TYR A 279 24.92 -22.04 -7.25
N ARG A 280 25.50 -23.03 -6.57
CA ARG A 280 26.31 -22.88 -5.35
C ARG A 280 27.64 -23.62 -5.49
N PRO A 281 28.68 -23.24 -4.72
CA PRO A 281 29.89 -24.04 -4.60
C PRO A 281 29.57 -25.48 -4.17
N GLU A 282 30.21 -26.45 -4.81
CA GLU A 282 30.11 -27.87 -4.44
C GLU A 282 30.66 -28.12 -3.03
N LEU A 283 31.76 -27.43 -2.71
CA LEU A 283 32.42 -27.45 -1.41
C LEU A 283 32.60 -26.02 -0.91
N THR A 284 32.12 -25.76 0.31
CA THR A 284 32.37 -24.49 1.02
C THR A 284 33.58 -24.68 1.94
N ALA A 285 34.62 -23.86 1.73
CA ALA A 285 35.82 -23.91 2.56
C ALA A 285 35.54 -23.33 3.96
N GLN A 286 36.03 -23.99 5.00
CA GLN A 286 35.91 -23.51 6.40
C GLN A 286 36.87 -22.35 6.72
N GLN A 287 37.92 -22.20 5.92
CA GLN A 287 38.91 -21.14 6.05
C GLN A 287 39.03 -20.37 4.75
N LYS A 288 39.43 -19.10 4.85
CA LYS A 288 39.70 -18.26 3.67
C LYS A 288 40.71 -18.95 2.77
N ILE A 289 40.32 -19.19 1.52
CA ILE A 289 41.20 -19.84 0.55
C ILE A 289 42.43 -18.94 0.32
N LYS A 290 43.62 -19.49 0.62
CA LYS A 290 44.90 -18.77 0.53
C LYS A 290 45.23 -18.49 -0.94
N LYS A 291 45.85 -17.32 -1.19
CA LYS A 291 46.32 -16.91 -2.53
C LYS A 291 47.68 -17.56 -2.84
N THR A 292 47.77 -18.88 -2.79
CA THR A 292 49.03 -19.61 -3.03
C THR A 292 49.24 -20.01 -4.49
N GLU A 293 48.17 -20.03 -5.29
CA GLU A 293 48.21 -20.40 -6.71
C GLU A 293 47.69 -19.24 -7.57
N ASP A 294 48.17 -19.18 -8.82
CA ASP A 294 47.77 -18.16 -9.81
C ASP A 294 46.33 -18.35 -10.31
N MET A 295 45.78 -19.57 -10.19
CA MET A 295 44.45 -19.93 -10.65
C MET A 295 43.61 -20.48 -9.50
N LEU A 296 42.37 -20.00 -9.36
CA LEU A 296 41.37 -20.53 -8.43
C LEU A 296 40.21 -21.14 -9.21
N THR A 297 40.01 -22.44 -9.05
CA THR A 297 38.88 -23.18 -9.65
C THR A 297 37.82 -23.42 -8.58
N ILE A 298 36.56 -23.06 -8.89
CA ILE A 298 35.41 -23.30 -8.02
C ILE A 298 34.40 -24.13 -8.81
N ASN A 299 34.19 -25.37 -8.37
CA ASN A 299 33.16 -26.23 -8.94
C ASN A 299 31.78 -25.81 -8.40
N LEU A 300 30.80 -25.69 -9.30
CA LEU A 300 29.46 -25.25 -8.98
C LEU A 300 28.45 -26.36 -9.24
N ILE A 301 27.52 -26.54 -8.30
CA ILE A 301 26.36 -27.43 -8.43
C ILE A 301 25.07 -26.62 -8.42
N LYS A 302 24.02 -27.16 -9.05
CA LYS A 302 22.72 -26.47 -9.11
C LYS A 302 22.08 -26.36 -7.72
N ASN A 303 21.53 -25.20 -7.43
CA ASN A 303 20.68 -24.99 -6.27
C ASN A 303 19.27 -25.56 -6.48
N PRO A 304 18.51 -25.78 -5.40
CA PRO A 304 17.15 -26.25 -5.52
C PRO A 304 16.24 -25.19 -6.14
N ASP A 305 15.42 -25.62 -7.09
CA ASP A 305 14.45 -24.76 -7.75
C ASP A 305 13.18 -24.63 -6.91
N ILE A 306 13.23 -23.72 -5.94
CA ILE A 306 12.14 -23.49 -4.99
C ILE A 306 10.82 -23.22 -5.72
N LEU A 307 10.82 -22.42 -6.78
CA LEU A 307 9.59 -22.06 -7.47
C LEU A 307 8.96 -23.28 -8.16
N ARG A 308 9.77 -24.16 -8.76
CA ARG A 308 9.29 -25.42 -9.33
C ARG A 308 8.75 -26.36 -8.27
N GLU A 309 9.45 -26.47 -7.14
CA GLU A 309 9.03 -27.33 -6.03
C GLU A 309 7.69 -26.89 -5.44
N LEU A 310 7.48 -25.58 -5.28
CA LEU A 310 6.18 -25.03 -4.87
C LEU A 310 5.11 -25.31 -5.91
N GLY A 311 5.40 -25.14 -7.20
CA GLY A 311 4.46 -25.43 -8.29
C GLY A 311 4.00 -26.89 -8.34
N GLN A 312 4.86 -27.83 -7.92
CA GLN A 312 4.54 -29.26 -7.80
C GLN A 312 3.73 -29.59 -6.54
N ARG A 313 3.93 -28.84 -5.45
CA ARG A 313 3.24 -29.04 -4.15
C ARG A 313 1.93 -28.26 -4.04
N LYS A 314 1.76 -27.23 -4.85
CA LYS A 314 0.61 -26.32 -4.85
C LYS A 314 -0.70 -27.09 -4.93
N LYS A 315 -1.62 -26.79 -4.01
CA LYS A 315 -2.97 -27.34 -3.96
C LYS A 315 -4.00 -26.26 -4.29
N GLN A 316 -3.99 -25.20 -3.50
CA GLN A 316 -4.95 -24.09 -3.54
C GLN A 316 -4.28 -22.72 -3.54
N GLN A 317 -2.97 -22.67 -3.24
CA GLN A 317 -2.22 -21.44 -3.14
C GLN A 317 -2.10 -20.75 -4.49
N LEU A 318 -2.26 -19.43 -4.53
CA LEU A 318 -1.84 -18.66 -5.69
C LEU A 318 -0.31 -18.53 -5.68
N LEU A 319 0.33 -18.87 -6.80
CA LEU A 319 1.77 -18.87 -6.94
C LEU A 319 2.18 -17.87 -8.03
N ILE A 320 2.84 -16.80 -7.59
CA ILE A 320 3.26 -15.68 -8.42
C ILE A 320 4.78 -15.67 -8.55
N GLY A 321 5.27 -15.74 -9.78
CA GLY A 321 6.70 -15.70 -10.08
C GLY A 321 7.17 -14.33 -10.55
N PHE A 322 8.48 -14.11 -10.47
CA PHE A 322 9.16 -13.02 -11.16
C PHE A 322 10.14 -13.59 -12.19
N ALA A 323 10.27 -12.89 -13.31
CA ALA A 323 11.29 -13.12 -14.31
C ALA A 323 12.03 -11.81 -14.57
N ALA A 324 13.34 -11.88 -14.68
CA ALA A 324 14.17 -10.82 -15.20
C ALA A 324 14.98 -11.44 -16.34
N GLU A 325 14.74 -11.01 -17.56
CA GLU A 325 15.48 -11.49 -18.74
C GLU A 325 15.99 -10.31 -19.55
N THR A 326 17.10 -10.54 -20.24
CA THR A 326 17.71 -9.58 -21.17
C THR A 326 17.30 -9.83 -22.61
N GLU A 327 16.83 -11.04 -22.92
CA GLU A 327 16.48 -11.49 -24.27
C GLU A 327 15.17 -12.30 -24.24
N ASP A 328 14.33 -12.10 -25.26
CA ASP A 328 13.04 -12.78 -25.47
C ASP A 328 12.18 -12.94 -24.20
N LEU A 329 12.01 -11.84 -23.47
CA LEU A 329 11.37 -11.77 -22.14
C LEU A 329 10.00 -12.46 -22.11
N LEU A 330 9.18 -12.30 -23.16
CA LEU A 330 7.82 -12.83 -23.18
C LEU A 330 7.80 -14.36 -23.34
N ALA A 331 8.55 -14.91 -24.28
CA ALA A 331 8.57 -16.36 -24.52
C ALA A 331 9.12 -17.10 -23.28
N HIS A 332 10.23 -16.62 -22.71
CA HIS A 332 10.82 -17.20 -21.51
C HIS A 332 9.90 -17.11 -20.28
N ALA A 333 9.20 -15.97 -20.11
CA ALA A 333 8.26 -15.82 -19.01
C ALA A 333 7.05 -16.75 -19.17
N GLN A 334 6.53 -16.93 -20.39
CA GLN A 334 5.45 -17.87 -20.68
C GLN A 334 5.87 -19.33 -20.43
N GLU A 335 7.06 -19.75 -20.90
CA GLU A 335 7.58 -21.09 -20.61
C GLU A 335 7.70 -21.31 -19.09
N LYS A 336 8.26 -20.33 -18.38
CA LYS A 336 8.42 -20.38 -16.91
C LYS A 336 7.06 -20.45 -16.21
N LEU A 337 6.05 -19.71 -16.67
CA LEU A 337 4.70 -19.77 -16.12
C LEU A 337 4.09 -21.18 -16.20
N ILE A 338 4.19 -21.82 -17.36
CA ILE A 338 3.66 -23.18 -17.57
C ILE A 338 4.48 -24.21 -16.78
N LYS A 339 5.80 -24.20 -16.95
CA LYS A 339 6.74 -25.18 -16.38
C LYS A 339 6.76 -25.16 -14.85
N LYS A 340 6.44 -24.02 -14.23
CA LYS A 340 6.40 -23.84 -12.78
C LYS A 340 4.98 -23.81 -12.20
N ASN A 341 3.95 -24.06 -13.01
CA ASN A 341 2.54 -24.06 -12.58
C ASN A 341 2.11 -22.76 -11.86
N LEU A 342 2.52 -21.61 -12.41
CA LEU A 342 2.21 -20.29 -11.85
C LEU A 342 0.81 -19.83 -12.27
N ASP A 343 0.19 -18.98 -11.45
CA ASP A 343 -1.06 -18.29 -11.82
C ASP A 343 -0.80 -16.96 -12.52
N MET A 344 0.36 -16.36 -12.21
CA MET A 344 0.81 -15.10 -12.77
C MET A 344 2.34 -15.02 -12.70
N ILE A 345 2.95 -14.39 -13.70
CA ILE A 345 4.38 -14.05 -13.67
C ILE A 345 4.57 -12.58 -14.02
N VAL A 346 5.43 -11.92 -13.24
CA VAL A 346 5.82 -10.52 -13.46
C VAL A 346 7.18 -10.51 -14.15
N ALA A 347 7.20 -10.09 -15.40
CA ALA A 347 8.39 -10.06 -16.23
C ALA A 347 8.96 -8.63 -16.26
N ASN A 348 10.16 -8.46 -15.71
CA ASN A 348 10.89 -7.19 -15.70
C ASN A 348 11.87 -7.17 -16.87
N ASP A 349 11.79 -6.14 -17.70
CA ASP A 349 12.78 -5.90 -18.75
C ASP A 349 13.98 -5.16 -18.16
N VAL A 350 15.03 -5.87 -17.77
CA VAL A 350 16.21 -5.26 -17.10
C VAL A 350 17.17 -4.57 -18.08
N THR A 351 16.85 -4.52 -19.38
CA THR A 351 17.67 -3.84 -20.40
C THR A 351 17.31 -2.37 -20.58
N LEU A 352 16.11 -1.97 -20.17
CA LEU A 352 15.62 -0.60 -20.34
C LEU A 352 16.13 0.33 -19.23
N PRO A 353 16.56 1.57 -19.56
CA PRO A 353 16.87 2.58 -18.56
C PRO A 353 15.65 2.80 -17.63
N GLY A 354 15.86 2.70 -16.31
CA GLY A 354 14.75 2.81 -15.35
C GLY A 354 14.02 1.50 -15.03
N ALA A 355 14.51 0.35 -15.51
CA ALA A 355 14.10 -0.98 -15.07
C ALA A 355 15.29 -1.78 -14.50
N GLY A 356 15.13 -2.42 -13.33
CA GLY A 356 16.23 -3.21 -12.73
C GLY A 356 16.25 -3.36 -11.21
N PHE A 357 17.31 -4.03 -10.75
CA PHE A 357 17.42 -4.51 -9.37
C PHE A 357 17.67 -3.40 -8.33
N ASN A 358 18.48 -2.39 -8.64
CA ASN A 358 18.95 -1.40 -7.63
C ASN A 358 18.38 0.03 -7.78
N ILE A 359 17.37 0.19 -8.63
CA ILE A 359 16.67 1.46 -8.85
C ILE A 359 15.29 1.48 -8.20
N ASP A 360 14.64 2.64 -8.11
CA ASP A 360 13.34 2.81 -7.44
C ASP A 360 12.13 2.59 -8.37
N THR A 361 12.35 2.60 -9.68
CA THR A 361 11.33 2.34 -10.71
C THR A 361 11.43 0.94 -11.30
N ASN A 362 10.38 0.53 -12.01
CA ASN A 362 10.36 -0.71 -12.76
C ASN A 362 9.44 -0.57 -13.99
N ILE A 363 9.75 -1.34 -15.03
CA ILE A 363 8.92 -1.47 -16.24
C ILE A 363 8.64 -2.96 -16.37
N VAL A 364 7.37 -3.34 -16.21
CA VAL A 364 6.99 -4.75 -16.08
C VAL A 364 5.86 -5.12 -17.01
N LYS A 365 5.88 -6.37 -17.45
CA LYS A 365 4.75 -7.02 -18.10
C LYS A 365 4.19 -8.06 -17.14
N VAL A 366 2.89 -7.98 -16.87
CA VAL A 366 2.18 -8.97 -16.06
C VAL A 366 1.55 -9.99 -17.02
N ILE A 367 1.90 -11.26 -16.85
CA ILE A 367 1.42 -12.35 -17.71
C ILE A 367 0.61 -13.30 -16.83
N HIS A 368 -0.65 -13.50 -17.20
CA HIS A 368 -1.59 -14.37 -16.49
C HIS A 368 -1.61 -15.78 -17.07
N LYS A 369 -2.03 -16.75 -16.26
CA LYS A 369 -2.16 -18.16 -16.69
C LYS A 369 -3.12 -18.39 -17.87
N ASN A 370 -4.09 -17.50 -18.06
CA ASN A 370 -5.01 -17.53 -19.21
C ASN A 370 -4.38 -16.95 -20.50
N GLY A 371 -3.11 -16.55 -20.48
CA GLY A 371 -2.40 -15.97 -21.61
C GLY A 371 -2.55 -14.45 -21.76
N GLN A 372 -3.35 -13.79 -20.92
CA GLN A 372 -3.48 -12.33 -20.94
C GLN A 372 -2.15 -11.67 -20.53
N VAL A 373 -1.74 -10.66 -21.30
CA VAL A 373 -0.52 -9.88 -21.05
C VAL A 373 -0.90 -8.41 -20.88
N GLU A 374 -0.44 -7.81 -19.79
CA GLU A 374 -0.63 -6.39 -19.50
C GLU A 374 0.75 -5.71 -19.36
N ALA A 375 1.02 -4.70 -20.18
CA ALA A 375 2.22 -3.90 -20.08
C ALA A 375 1.97 -2.69 -19.18
N LEU A 376 2.81 -2.50 -18.17
CA LEU A 376 2.75 -1.34 -17.28
C LEU A 376 3.75 -0.27 -17.75
N PRO A 377 3.40 1.03 -17.63
CA PRO A 377 4.36 2.11 -17.85
C PRO A 377 5.47 2.06 -16.78
N GLN A 378 6.48 2.93 -16.93
CA GLN A 378 7.47 3.10 -15.87
C GLN A 378 6.80 3.65 -14.61
N LEU A 379 6.87 2.87 -13.54
CA LEU A 379 6.22 3.17 -12.27
C LEU A 379 7.22 2.96 -11.13
N SER A 380 6.94 3.55 -9.97
CA SER A 380 7.67 3.21 -8.75
C SER A 380 7.42 1.75 -8.35
N LYS A 381 8.37 1.12 -7.66
CA LYS A 381 8.18 -0.26 -7.16
C LYS A 381 6.98 -0.40 -6.23
N TYR A 382 6.61 0.66 -5.52
CA TYR A 382 5.40 0.69 -4.68
C TYR A 382 4.13 0.63 -5.53
N GLN A 383 4.01 1.48 -6.57
CA GLN A 383 2.87 1.45 -7.49
C GLN A 383 2.78 0.12 -8.25
N VAL A 384 3.91 -0.45 -8.66
CA VAL A 384 3.94 -1.79 -9.26
C VAL A 384 3.43 -2.85 -8.28
N ALA A 385 3.81 -2.76 -7.00
CA ALA A 385 3.30 -3.66 -5.98
C ALA A 385 1.78 -3.52 -5.77
N GLU A 386 1.23 -2.30 -5.77
CA GLU A 386 -0.21 -2.08 -5.72
C GLU A 386 -0.94 -2.75 -6.89
N ILE A 387 -0.47 -2.54 -8.12
CA ILE A 387 -1.09 -3.15 -9.30
C ILE A 387 -1.01 -4.68 -9.24
N ILE A 388 0.15 -5.25 -8.87
CA ILE A 388 0.31 -6.71 -8.75
C ILE A 388 -0.69 -7.27 -7.71
N LEU A 389 -0.85 -6.59 -6.58
CA LEU A 389 -1.75 -7.01 -5.51
C LEU A 389 -3.22 -6.86 -5.93
N ASP A 390 -3.59 -5.85 -6.72
CA ASP A 390 -4.93 -5.73 -7.31
C ASP A 390 -5.24 -6.93 -8.20
N LYS A 391 -4.28 -7.34 -9.04
CA LYS A 391 -4.43 -8.52 -9.91
C LYS A 391 -4.57 -9.80 -9.10
N ILE A 392 -3.79 -9.96 -8.04
CA ILE A 392 -3.90 -11.12 -7.13
C ILE A 392 -5.28 -11.14 -6.46
N CYS A 393 -5.76 -10.01 -5.94
CA CYS A 393 -7.08 -9.92 -5.33
C CYS A 393 -8.20 -10.28 -6.32
N ALA A 394 -8.10 -9.83 -7.56
CA ALA A 394 -9.05 -10.17 -8.62
C ALA A 394 -9.06 -11.69 -8.98
N ILE A 395 -7.94 -12.39 -8.79
CA ILE A 395 -7.87 -13.86 -8.97
C ILE A 395 -8.50 -14.56 -7.76
N LEU A 396 -8.23 -14.08 -6.54
CA LEU A 396 -8.79 -14.63 -5.31
C LEU A 396 -10.32 -14.56 -5.29
N THR A 397 -10.91 -13.43 -5.72
CA THR A 397 -12.37 -13.24 -5.73
C THR A 397 -13.11 -14.06 -6.80
N LYS A 398 -12.44 -14.48 -7.87
CA LYS A 398 -13.03 -15.37 -8.89
C LYS A 398 -13.00 -16.84 -8.50
N SER A 399 -12.21 -17.18 -7.50
CA SER A 399 -11.98 -18.57 -7.06
C SER A 399 -12.85 -18.97 -5.85
N THR A 400 -13.52 -17.99 -5.24
CA THR A 400 -14.64 -18.13 -4.29
C THR A 400 -15.95 -17.98 -5.02
#